data_AF-A0A534ZDY9-F1
#
_entry.id   AF-A0A534ZDY9-F1
#
_cell.length_a   1.000
_cell.length_b   1.000
_cell.length_c   1.000
_cell.angle_alpha   90.00
_cell.angle_beta   90.00
_cell.angle_gamma   90.00
#
_symmetry.space_group_name_H-M   'P 1'
#
loop_
_entity.id
_entity.type
_entity.pdbx_description
1 polymer ?
#
loop_
_entity_poly.entity_id
_entity_poly.type
_entity_poly.pdbx_seq_one_letter_code
_entity_poly.pdbx_strand_id
1 'polypeptide(L)'
;MQGIGVHAASPEASLEAGHRRRPETCDGRADAAPGGTIVATWAGNPTPTASDYLRLFALGSAGDEFEDPVIGWTTPNAAAGQLPLLLPADLPVGWYELRLLSPAPGSSLPVPIARSEPIWITASTTTSTTTTTTQPTTTTTTTTASTATTTTSTAHPTTTSTSATTHAPTTTTLQSMALCEIVGASVCDDGDPCTVDSCVPHRGCMSTPASGFASVTCTCGRVGPVACADQLLPGSIGRRKERACGLFDDAAGTTDRTLALRRLRRAVRTLKESITIVSKARKNGISGACGGALKGELRDAKDRAERLLGTLGKPRG
;
A
#
# COMPACT_ATOMS: atom_id res chain seq x y z
N MET A 1 -30.89 0.68 -3.93
CA MET A 1 -29.42 0.61 -3.78
C MET A 1 -28.88 -0.05 -5.03
N GLN A 2 -28.12 0.69 -5.82
CA GLN A 2 -27.39 0.18 -6.98
C GLN A 2 -26.09 -0.43 -6.44
N GLY A 3 -25.88 -1.73 -6.61
CA GLY A 3 -24.68 -2.36 -6.04
C GLY A 3 -24.59 -3.85 -6.31
N ILE A 4 -23.39 -4.39 -6.08
CA ILE A 4 -23.12 -5.83 -6.11
C ILE A 4 -23.14 -6.33 -4.67
N GLY A 5 -24.04 -7.25 -4.36
CA GLY A 5 -24.03 -7.97 -3.08
C GLY A 5 -23.14 -9.21 -3.17
N VAL A 6 -22.31 -9.45 -2.16
CA VAL A 6 -21.47 -10.65 -2.05
C VAL A 6 -21.73 -11.32 -0.71
N HIS A 7 -21.87 -12.64 -0.72
CA HIS A 7 -21.95 -13.45 0.50
C HIS A 7 -21.23 -14.79 0.29
N ALA A 8 -20.72 -15.40 1.35
CA ALA A 8 -20.15 -16.73 1.28
C ALA A 8 -21.24 -17.75 0.90
N ALA A 9 -20.90 -18.71 0.03
CA ALA A 9 -21.78 -19.85 -0.17
C ALA A 9 -21.83 -20.64 1.15
N SER A 10 -23.02 -20.71 1.77
CA SER A 10 -23.19 -21.59 2.93
C SER A 10 -22.80 -23.01 2.52
N PRO A 11 -21.97 -23.72 3.30
CA PRO A 11 -21.75 -25.13 3.06
C PRO A 11 -23.11 -25.81 3.22
N GLU A 12 -23.58 -26.50 2.18
CA GLU A 12 -24.78 -27.31 2.29
C GLU A 12 -24.63 -28.22 3.50
N ALA A 13 -25.59 -28.11 4.41
CA ALA A 13 -25.61 -28.82 5.67
C ALA A 13 -25.58 -30.33 5.40
N SER A 14 -24.40 -30.93 5.56
CA SER A 14 -24.31 -32.36 5.80
C SER A 14 -25.00 -32.63 7.13
N LEU A 15 -26.14 -33.30 7.02
CA LEU A 15 -27.09 -33.62 8.06
C LEU A 15 -26.45 -34.61 9.06
N GLU A 16 -25.78 -34.11 10.10
CA GLU A 16 -25.44 -34.91 11.29
C GLU A 16 -25.79 -34.12 12.56
N ALA A 17 -26.50 -34.81 13.44
CA ALA A 17 -27.24 -34.25 14.55
C ALA A 17 -26.35 -33.89 15.75
N GLY A 18 -26.71 -32.79 16.42
CA GLY A 18 -26.50 -32.65 17.86
C GLY A 18 -25.50 -31.58 18.30
N HIS A 19 -26.05 -30.60 19.01
CA HIS A 19 -25.38 -29.65 19.92
C HIS A 19 -24.75 -28.35 19.36
N ARG A 20 -25.59 -27.29 19.47
CA ARG A 20 -25.29 -25.86 19.62
C ARG A 20 -23.80 -25.45 19.63
N ARG A 21 -23.44 -24.63 18.63
CA ARG A 21 -23.22 -23.19 18.80
C ARG A 21 -23.40 -22.48 17.46
N ARG A 22 -24.38 -21.59 17.38
CA ARG A 22 -24.56 -20.66 16.25
C ARG A 22 -23.49 -19.58 16.42
N PRO A 23 -22.53 -19.39 15.50
CA PRO A 23 -21.82 -18.13 15.47
C PRO A 23 -22.82 -17.12 14.92
N GLU A 24 -23.37 -16.29 15.81
CA GLU A 24 -23.96 -15.02 15.39
C GLU A 24 -22.80 -14.17 14.86
N THR A 25 -22.54 -14.25 13.56
CA THR A 25 -21.81 -13.21 12.84
C THR A 25 -22.73 -12.00 12.73
N CYS A 26 -22.60 -11.11 13.70
CA CYS A 26 -23.01 -9.72 13.54
C CYS A 26 -22.15 -9.09 12.41
N ASP A 27 -22.79 -8.26 11.60
CA ASP A 27 -22.32 -7.66 10.34
C ASP A 27 -22.30 -8.57 9.12
N GLY A 28 -22.93 -8.10 8.04
CA GLY A 28 -22.98 -8.71 6.71
C GLY A 28 -21.65 -8.71 5.97
N ARG A 29 -20.57 -9.06 6.66
CA ARG A 29 -19.21 -9.16 6.14
C ARG A 29 -19.06 -10.52 5.45
N ALA A 30 -18.77 -10.50 4.15
CA ALA A 30 -18.46 -11.72 3.41
C ALA A 30 -16.99 -12.09 3.66
N ASP A 31 -16.73 -12.89 4.68
CA ASP A 31 -15.44 -13.55 4.86
C ASP A 31 -15.38 -14.80 3.97
N ALA A 32 -14.32 -14.95 3.19
CA ALA A 32 -14.09 -16.13 2.35
C ALA A 32 -12.67 -16.66 2.52
N ALA A 33 -12.45 -17.91 2.11
CA ALA A 33 -11.14 -18.55 2.14
C ALA A 33 -10.65 -18.80 0.70
N PRO A 34 -9.32 -18.82 0.46
CA PRO A 34 -8.74 -19.29 -0.79
C PRO A 34 -9.29 -20.67 -1.16
N GLY A 35 -9.72 -20.83 -2.40
CA GLY A 35 -10.37 -22.06 -2.90
C GLY A 35 -11.85 -22.20 -2.50
N GLY A 36 -12.40 -21.26 -1.72
CA GLY A 36 -13.81 -21.22 -1.35
C GLY A 36 -14.69 -20.60 -2.45
N THR A 37 -16.01 -20.70 -2.26
CA THR A 37 -17.00 -20.15 -3.19
C THR A 37 -17.70 -18.95 -2.55
N ILE A 38 -17.74 -17.82 -3.26
CA ILE A 38 -18.58 -16.67 -2.94
C ILE A 38 -19.73 -16.58 -3.93
N VAL A 39 -20.88 -16.07 -3.51
CA VAL A 39 -22.03 -15.82 -4.40
C VAL A 39 -22.13 -14.33 -4.63
N ALA A 40 -21.97 -13.92 -5.89
CA ALA A 40 -22.16 -12.55 -6.32
C ALA A 40 -23.61 -12.36 -6.79
N THR A 41 -24.19 -11.22 -6.44
CA THR A 41 -25.56 -10.83 -6.81
C THR A 41 -25.53 -9.42 -7.38
N TRP A 42 -26.19 -9.18 -8.51
CA TRP A 42 -26.28 -7.85 -9.12
C TRP A 42 -27.72 -7.56 -9.52
N ALA A 43 -28.22 -6.38 -9.14
CA ALA A 43 -29.55 -5.89 -9.48
C ALA A 43 -29.63 -4.36 -9.34
N GLY A 44 -30.66 -3.75 -9.93
CA GLY A 44 -30.99 -2.33 -9.70
C GLY A 44 -30.06 -1.30 -10.36
N ASN A 45 -29.11 -1.73 -11.19
CA ASN A 45 -28.23 -0.85 -11.98
C ASN A 45 -28.98 -0.36 -13.24
N PRO A 46 -28.88 0.92 -13.69
CA PRO A 46 -29.68 1.42 -14.81
C PRO A 46 -29.16 1.00 -16.20
N THR A 47 -27.93 0.48 -16.32
CA THR A 47 -27.34 0.06 -17.60
C THR A 47 -26.56 -1.28 -17.58
N PRO A 48 -26.97 -2.33 -16.85
CA PRO A 48 -26.32 -3.63 -16.97
C PRO A 48 -26.71 -4.27 -18.30
N THR A 49 -25.72 -4.72 -19.06
CA THR A 49 -25.92 -5.35 -20.36
C THR A 49 -25.69 -6.86 -20.26
N ALA A 50 -26.24 -7.61 -21.22
CA ALA A 50 -25.96 -9.03 -21.35
C ALA A 50 -24.47 -9.33 -21.62
N SER A 51 -23.63 -8.32 -21.90
CA SER A 51 -22.20 -8.47 -22.16
C SER A 51 -21.33 -8.14 -20.95
N ASP A 52 -21.93 -7.87 -19.78
CA ASP A 52 -21.18 -7.51 -18.59
C ASP A 52 -20.42 -8.71 -18.00
N TYR A 53 -19.37 -8.42 -17.24
CA TYR A 53 -18.56 -9.44 -16.59
C TYR A 53 -18.07 -8.97 -15.22
N LEU A 54 -17.78 -9.93 -14.34
CA LEU A 54 -17.34 -9.71 -12.97
C LEU A 54 -15.83 -9.94 -12.88
N ARG A 55 -15.11 -9.07 -12.17
CA ARG A 55 -13.67 -9.22 -11.90
C ARG A 55 -13.38 -8.96 -10.43
N LEU A 56 -12.51 -9.77 -9.85
CA LEU A 56 -12.00 -9.60 -8.50
C LEU A 56 -10.71 -8.79 -8.53
N PHE A 57 -10.64 -7.75 -7.71
CA PHE A 57 -9.47 -6.90 -7.56
C PHE A 57 -9.02 -6.89 -6.11
N ALA A 58 -7.71 -6.73 -5.87
CA ALA A 58 -7.25 -6.28 -4.56
C ALA A 58 -7.89 -4.91 -4.25
N LEU A 59 -8.36 -4.72 -3.02
CA LEU A 59 -9.05 -3.49 -2.62
C LEU A 59 -8.11 -2.28 -2.79
N GLY A 60 -8.58 -1.25 -3.50
CA GLY A 60 -7.80 -0.03 -3.74
C GLY A 60 -6.86 -0.09 -4.94
N SER A 61 -6.87 -1.18 -5.73
CA SER A 61 -6.19 -1.18 -7.03
C SER A 61 -6.81 -0.12 -7.95
N ALA A 62 -6.00 0.56 -8.77
CA ALA A 62 -6.50 1.60 -9.68
C ALA A 62 -7.62 1.02 -10.58
N GLY A 63 -7.39 -0.16 -11.16
CA GLY A 63 -8.39 -1.05 -11.78
C GLY A 63 -9.40 -0.37 -12.73
N ASP A 64 -8.98 0.75 -13.29
CA ASP A 64 -9.53 1.52 -14.41
C ASP A 64 -8.91 1.09 -15.74
N GLU A 65 -7.77 0.40 -15.71
CA GLU A 65 -7.18 -0.31 -16.84
C GLU A 65 -7.04 -1.81 -16.49
N PHE A 66 -7.41 -2.66 -17.44
CA PHE A 66 -7.48 -4.13 -17.42
C PHE A 66 -6.30 -4.92 -16.83
N GLU A 67 -5.23 -4.30 -16.38
CA GLU A 67 -3.91 -4.93 -16.25
C GLU A 67 -3.73 -5.77 -14.98
N ASP A 68 -4.54 -5.61 -13.91
CA ASP A 68 -4.33 -6.36 -12.66
C ASP A 68 -5.60 -7.00 -11.99
N PRO A 69 -6.59 -7.55 -12.70
CA PRO A 69 -7.60 -8.38 -12.05
C PRO A 69 -6.98 -9.69 -11.60
N VAL A 70 -7.34 -10.14 -10.40
CA VAL A 70 -6.84 -11.41 -9.85
C VAL A 70 -7.49 -12.59 -10.59
N ILE A 71 -8.78 -12.45 -10.93
CA ILE A 71 -9.58 -13.42 -11.67
C ILE A 71 -10.86 -12.73 -12.17
N GLY A 72 -11.57 -13.32 -13.12
CA GLY A 72 -12.99 -12.97 -13.28
C GLY A 72 -13.83 -13.96 -14.07
N TRP A 73 -15.10 -13.62 -14.18
CA TRP A 73 -16.18 -14.48 -14.62
C TRP A 73 -17.11 -13.74 -15.57
N THR A 74 -17.61 -14.44 -16.59
CA THR A 74 -18.68 -13.94 -17.46
C THR A 74 -20.01 -14.00 -16.73
N THR A 75 -20.82 -12.94 -16.80
CA THR A 75 -22.22 -13.05 -16.35
C THR A 75 -22.99 -13.99 -17.29
N PRO A 76 -24.08 -14.63 -16.84
CA PRO A 76 -24.89 -15.54 -17.68
C PRO A 76 -25.80 -14.77 -18.67
N ASN A 77 -25.29 -13.70 -19.28
CA ASN A 77 -26.00 -12.84 -20.22
C ASN A 77 -27.30 -12.22 -19.65
N ALA A 78 -27.29 -11.86 -18.36
CA ALA A 78 -28.45 -11.33 -17.66
C ALA A 78 -28.16 -9.96 -17.01
N ALA A 79 -29.07 -9.01 -17.21
CA ALA A 79 -29.01 -7.66 -16.64
C ALA A 79 -29.09 -7.62 -15.10
N ALA A 80 -29.65 -8.68 -14.49
CA ALA A 80 -29.63 -8.91 -13.05
C ALA A 80 -29.56 -10.41 -12.79
N GLY A 81 -28.94 -10.82 -11.68
CA GLY A 81 -28.79 -12.25 -11.39
C GLY A 81 -27.88 -12.54 -10.20
N GLN A 82 -27.61 -13.82 -10.01
CA GLN A 82 -26.67 -14.33 -9.04
C GLN A 82 -25.72 -15.31 -9.72
N LEU A 83 -24.44 -15.33 -9.31
CA LEU A 83 -23.42 -16.22 -9.87
C LEU A 83 -22.49 -16.71 -8.74
N PRO A 84 -22.37 -18.03 -8.51
CA PRO A 84 -21.33 -18.57 -7.65
C PRO A 84 -19.96 -18.45 -8.31
N LEU A 85 -18.98 -17.93 -7.57
CA LEU A 85 -17.62 -17.63 -8.01
C LEU A 85 -16.64 -18.44 -7.16
N LEU A 86 -15.86 -19.31 -7.81
CA LEU A 86 -14.79 -20.07 -7.15
C LEU A 86 -13.53 -19.21 -7.06
N LEU A 87 -13.05 -18.98 -5.84
CA LEU A 87 -11.82 -18.22 -5.61
C LEU A 87 -10.57 -19.07 -5.89
N PRO A 88 -9.47 -18.49 -6.38
CA PRO A 88 -8.20 -19.20 -6.51
C PRO A 88 -7.74 -19.80 -5.17
N ALA A 89 -7.20 -21.01 -5.19
CA ALA A 89 -6.73 -21.72 -3.98
C ALA A 89 -5.46 -21.10 -3.38
N ASP A 90 -4.69 -20.40 -4.22
CA ASP A 90 -3.48 -19.66 -3.89
C ASP A 90 -3.74 -18.16 -3.72
N LEU A 91 -5.02 -17.75 -3.65
CA LEU A 91 -5.39 -16.36 -3.45
C LEU A 91 -4.74 -15.84 -2.17
N PRO A 92 -3.94 -14.76 -2.23
CA PRO A 92 -3.35 -14.20 -1.02
C PRO A 92 -4.42 -13.77 -0.02
N VAL A 93 -4.08 -13.86 1.26
CA VAL A 93 -4.92 -13.28 2.31
C VAL A 93 -4.92 -11.77 2.18
N GLY A 94 -6.09 -11.15 2.29
CA GLY A 94 -6.20 -9.71 2.08
C GLY A 94 -7.61 -9.23 1.77
N TRP A 95 -7.73 -7.92 1.55
CA TRP A 95 -8.96 -7.27 1.14
C TRP A 95 -9.09 -7.26 -0.38
N TYR A 96 -10.28 -7.61 -0.85
CA TYR A 96 -10.64 -7.63 -2.25
C TYR A 96 -11.97 -6.92 -2.48
N GLU A 97 -12.22 -6.50 -3.71
CA GLU A 97 -13.52 -6.00 -4.15
C GLU A 97 -13.91 -6.67 -5.46
N LEU A 98 -15.21 -6.91 -5.63
CA LEU A 98 -15.78 -7.39 -6.88
C LEU A 98 -16.31 -6.18 -7.67
N ARG A 99 -15.87 -6.04 -8.92
CA ARG A 99 -16.36 -5.01 -9.83
C ARG A 99 -17.17 -5.66 -10.95
N LEU A 100 -18.30 -5.06 -11.29
CA LEU A 100 -19.08 -5.38 -12.51
C LEU A 100 -18.64 -4.39 -13.57
N LEU A 101 -18.13 -4.91 -14.69
CA LEU A 101 -17.63 -4.10 -15.79
C LEU A 101 -18.52 -4.30 -17.00
N SER A 102 -18.82 -3.18 -17.69
CA SER A 102 -19.57 -3.19 -18.93
C SER A 102 -18.66 -2.88 -20.11
N PRO A 103 -18.66 -3.69 -21.18
CA PRO A 103 -18.03 -3.33 -22.44
C PRO A 103 -18.89 -2.26 -23.13
N ALA A 104 -18.53 -0.99 -22.97
CA ALA A 104 -19.28 0.11 -23.58
C ALA A 104 -19.25 0.00 -25.12
N PRO A 105 -20.39 0.16 -25.82
CA PRO A 105 -20.41 0.10 -27.28
C PRO A 105 -19.54 1.21 -27.87
N GLY A 106 -18.56 0.83 -28.70
CA GLY A 106 -17.64 1.77 -29.35
C GLY A 106 -16.38 2.13 -28.55
N SER A 107 -16.20 1.58 -27.34
CA SER A 107 -14.95 1.66 -26.57
C SER A 107 -14.29 0.29 -26.50
N SER A 108 -12.97 0.22 -26.67
CA SER A 108 -12.20 -1.00 -26.38
C SER A 108 -11.93 -1.21 -24.89
N LEU A 109 -12.20 -0.19 -24.06
CA LEU A 109 -11.99 -0.24 -22.62
C LEU A 109 -13.34 -0.33 -21.88
N PRO A 110 -13.58 -1.43 -21.15
CA PRO A 110 -14.75 -1.62 -20.33
C PRO A 110 -14.66 -0.83 -19.03
N VAL A 111 -15.81 -0.34 -18.56
CA VAL A 111 -15.89 0.60 -17.46
C VAL A 111 -16.55 -0.08 -16.26
N PRO A 112 -16.06 0.12 -15.01
CA PRO A 112 -16.75 -0.37 -13.83
C PRO A 112 -18.09 0.37 -13.66
N ILE A 113 -19.18 -0.38 -13.69
CA ILE A 113 -20.55 0.13 -13.55
C ILE A 113 -21.17 -0.16 -12.18
N ALA A 114 -20.56 -1.04 -11.38
CA ALA A 114 -20.90 -1.27 -9.98
C ALA A 114 -19.71 -1.92 -9.23
N ARG A 115 -19.71 -1.78 -7.90
CA ARG A 115 -18.71 -2.37 -6.98
C ARG A 115 -19.41 -3.04 -5.80
N SER A 116 -18.78 -4.06 -5.24
CA SER A 116 -19.23 -4.69 -3.99
C SER A 116 -18.67 -3.97 -2.78
N GLU A 117 -19.22 -4.29 -1.61
CA GLU A 117 -18.52 -4.07 -0.34
C GLU A 117 -17.20 -4.87 -0.30
N PRO A 118 -16.22 -4.45 0.53
CA PRO A 118 -14.97 -5.16 0.71
C PRO A 118 -15.16 -6.62 1.17
N ILE A 119 -14.42 -7.53 0.55
CA ILE A 119 -14.39 -8.96 0.84
C ILE A 119 -13.06 -9.27 1.53
N TRP A 120 -13.11 -9.94 2.68
CA TRP A 120 -11.90 -10.36 3.39
C TRP A 120 -11.58 -11.82 3.07
N ILE A 121 -10.38 -12.06 2.56
CA ILE A 121 -9.86 -13.40 2.30
C ILE A 121 -8.96 -13.82 3.47
N THR A 122 -9.41 -14.83 4.21
CA THR A 122 -8.73 -15.38 5.39
C THR A 122 -7.83 -16.55 5.01
N ALA A 123 -6.81 -16.88 5.83
CA ALA A 123 -5.94 -18.01 5.53
C ALA A 123 -6.73 -19.34 5.61
N SER A 124 -6.66 -20.17 4.56
CA SER A 124 -7.18 -21.53 4.60
C SER A 124 -6.42 -22.31 5.68
N THR A 125 -7.14 -22.74 6.72
CA THR A 125 -6.54 -23.53 7.80
C THR A 125 -6.37 -24.98 7.32
N THR A 126 -5.38 -25.23 6.46
CA THR A 126 -4.96 -26.62 6.20
C THR A 126 -4.12 -27.06 7.39
N THR A 127 -4.78 -27.69 8.37
CA THR A 127 -4.13 -28.34 9.51
C THR A 127 -3.27 -29.49 9.01
N SER A 128 -1.99 -29.22 8.73
CA SER A 128 -0.99 -30.26 8.53
C SER A 128 -0.56 -30.79 9.90
N THR A 129 -1.22 -31.85 10.37
CA THR A 129 -0.89 -32.57 11.60
C THR A 129 0.53 -33.13 11.50
N THR A 130 1.49 -32.49 12.18
CA THR A 130 2.83 -33.06 12.39
C THR A 130 2.84 -33.70 13.78
N THR A 131 2.75 -35.03 13.84
CA THR A 131 2.84 -35.81 15.08
C THR A 131 4.29 -35.91 15.51
N THR A 132 4.72 -35.07 16.45
CA THR A 132 5.99 -35.22 17.16
C THR A 132 5.73 -35.94 18.49
N THR A 133 6.11 -37.21 18.57
CA THR A 133 6.05 -38.02 19.80
C THR A 133 7.13 -37.57 20.77
N THR A 134 6.76 -36.95 21.89
CA THR A 134 7.64 -36.69 23.03
C THR A 134 7.23 -37.55 24.23
N GLN A 135 8.17 -38.40 24.65
CA GLN A 135 8.17 -39.23 25.85
C GLN A 135 8.30 -38.35 27.11
N PRO A 136 7.63 -38.66 28.24
CA PRO A 136 7.81 -37.90 29.47
C PRO A 136 9.05 -38.39 30.21
N THR A 137 9.87 -37.47 30.71
CA THR A 137 10.85 -37.78 31.76
C THR A 137 10.94 -36.63 32.76
N THR A 138 11.06 -37.06 34.00
CA THR A 138 10.80 -36.43 35.29
C THR A 138 11.67 -35.23 35.67
N THR A 139 11.02 -34.30 36.37
CA THR A 139 11.43 -33.35 37.42
C THR A 139 12.90 -33.34 37.88
N THR A 140 13.50 -32.15 38.01
CA THR A 140 14.22 -31.72 39.23
C THR A 140 14.25 -30.18 39.32
N THR A 141 13.77 -29.65 40.43
CA THR A 141 13.83 -28.23 40.83
C THR A 141 15.15 -27.97 41.54
N THR A 142 15.90 -26.94 41.16
CA THR A 142 17.03 -26.44 41.95
C THR A 142 16.96 -24.92 42.08
N THR A 143 16.74 -24.48 43.31
CA THR A 143 16.75 -23.10 43.76
C THR A 143 18.20 -22.71 44.08
N THR A 144 18.68 -21.57 43.59
CA THR A 144 19.90 -20.95 44.13
C THR A 144 19.76 -19.43 44.14
N ALA A 145 19.75 -18.88 45.35
CA ALA A 145 19.84 -17.46 45.66
C ALA A 145 21.31 -17.06 45.82
N SER A 146 21.65 -15.81 45.46
CA SER A 146 22.76 -14.98 45.98
C SER A 146 22.92 -13.75 45.07
N THR A 147 23.38 -12.55 45.46
CA THR A 147 23.55 -11.80 46.71
C THR A 147 23.86 -10.38 46.25
N ALA A 148 23.38 -9.36 46.97
CA ALA A 148 23.65 -7.95 46.69
C ALA A 148 25.10 -7.57 46.99
N THR A 149 25.69 -6.72 46.16
CA THR A 149 26.92 -5.98 46.48
C THR A 149 26.68 -4.48 46.36
N THR A 150 26.83 -3.81 47.49
CA THR A 150 26.82 -2.37 47.69
C THR A 150 28.20 -1.79 47.39
N THR A 151 28.27 -0.70 46.65
CA THR A 151 29.42 0.20 46.65
C THR A 151 28.94 1.63 46.89
N THR A 152 29.56 2.25 47.90
CA THR A 152 29.29 3.59 48.39
C THR A 152 30.50 4.47 48.05
N SER A 153 30.30 5.63 47.42
CA SER A 153 31.26 6.75 47.51
C SER A 153 30.58 8.11 47.36
N THR A 154 30.36 8.73 48.52
CA THR A 154 30.70 10.12 48.92
C THR A 154 30.61 11.28 47.90
N ALA A 155 29.50 12.03 48.03
CA ALA A 155 29.28 13.50 48.04
C ALA A 155 30.10 14.50 47.18
N HIS A 156 29.37 15.29 46.39
CA HIS A 156 29.41 16.77 46.39
C HIS A 156 28.05 17.32 45.88
N PRO A 157 27.45 18.37 46.49
CA PRO A 157 26.11 18.83 46.12
C PRO A 157 26.19 19.91 45.04
N THR A 158 25.65 19.62 43.86
CA THR A 158 25.36 20.64 42.86
C THR A 158 23.86 20.64 42.61
N THR A 159 23.19 21.65 43.17
CA THR A 159 21.80 21.96 42.89
C THR A 159 21.67 22.38 41.42
N THR A 160 21.20 21.48 40.57
CA THR A 160 20.64 21.84 39.27
C THR A 160 19.30 21.15 39.14
N SER A 161 18.23 21.95 39.26
CA SER A 161 16.85 21.54 38.98
C SER A 161 16.77 20.90 37.60
N THR A 162 16.72 19.58 37.57
CA THR A 162 16.33 18.83 36.38
C THR A 162 14.83 18.64 36.51
N SER A 163 14.08 19.53 35.89
CA SER A 163 12.66 19.28 35.60
C SER A 163 12.64 18.05 34.69
N ALA A 164 12.39 16.88 35.28
CA ALA A 164 12.03 15.69 34.55
C ALA A 164 10.64 15.93 33.96
N THR A 165 10.56 16.54 32.79
CA THR A 165 9.38 16.40 31.94
C THR A 165 9.31 14.92 31.60
N THR A 166 8.40 14.24 32.28
CA THR A 166 7.90 12.92 31.91
C THR A 166 7.23 13.07 30.53
N HIS A 167 8.01 13.06 29.46
CA HIS A 167 7.45 12.81 28.14
C HIS A 167 7.13 11.32 28.10
N ALA A 168 5.88 10.99 28.45
CA ALA A 168 5.28 9.70 28.14
C ALA A 168 5.27 9.55 26.60
N PRO A 169 6.05 8.64 26.00
CA PRO A 169 6.00 8.38 24.58
C PRO A 169 5.15 7.12 24.37
N THR A 170 3.83 7.21 24.59
CA THR A 170 2.98 6.01 24.40
C THR A 170 1.54 6.26 24.00
N THR A 171 1.01 7.48 24.12
CA THR A 171 -0.42 7.71 23.83
C THR A 171 -0.70 7.99 22.35
N THR A 172 0.27 8.55 21.61
CA THR A 172 0.06 8.95 20.21
C THR A 172 0.00 7.77 19.23
N THR A 173 0.77 6.71 19.46
CA THR A 173 0.83 5.53 18.57
C THR A 173 -0.41 4.63 18.68
N LEU A 174 -1.01 4.53 19.88
CA LEU A 174 -2.29 3.82 20.03
C LEU A 174 -3.46 4.61 19.42
N GLN A 175 -3.41 5.94 19.44
CA GLN A 175 -4.42 6.78 18.79
C GLN A 175 -4.36 6.68 17.27
N SER A 176 -3.19 6.67 16.64
CA SER A 176 -3.09 6.52 15.18
C SER A 176 -3.47 5.11 14.70
N MET A 177 -3.14 4.06 15.45
CA MET A 177 -3.55 2.69 15.14
C MET A 177 -5.07 2.51 15.21
N ALA A 178 -5.71 3.03 16.26
CA ALA A 178 -7.16 2.95 16.41
C ALA A 178 -7.91 3.91 15.46
N LEU A 179 -7.36 5.10 15.15
CA LEU A 179 -7.97 6.02 14.20
C LEU A 179 -7.84 5.55 12.75
N CYS A 180 -6.72 4.93 12.33
CA CYS A 180 -6.59 4.51 10.93
C CYS A 180 -7.59 3.36 10.60
N GLU A 181 -7.94 2.53 11.58
CA GLU A 181 -9.01 1.53 11.44
C GLU A 181 -10.44 2.11 11.37
N ILE A 182 -10.67 3.33 11.88
CA ILE A 182 -12.00 3.96 11.95
C ILE A 182 -12.21 5.04 10.87
N VAL A 183 -11.16 5.80 10.55
CA VAL A 183 -11.20 6.98 9.66
C VAL A 183 -10.66 6.67 8.26
N GLY A 184 -9.91 5.57 8.09
CA GLY A 184 -9.37 5.13 6.80
C GLY A 184 -7.99 5.72 6.46
N ALA A 185 -7.49 5.43 5.25
CA ALA A 185 -6.10 5.72 4.84
C ALA A 185 -5.69 7.21 4.88
N SER A 186 -6.63 8.16 4.95
CA SER A 186 -6.32 9.59 4.99
C SER A 186 -5.67 10.05 6.31
N VAL A 187 -5.85 9.32 7.42
CA VAL A 187 -5.09 9.60 8.66
C VAL A 187 -3.68 9.00 8.63
N CYS A 188 -3.44 8.11 7.66
CA CYS A 188 -2.14 7.51 7.43
C CYS A 188 -1.26 8.37 6.48
N ASP A 189 -1.78 9.46 5.91
CA ASP A 189 -1.06 10.36 4.98
C ASP A 189 0.14 11.03 5.66
N ASP A 190 1.35 10.68 5.22
CA ASP A 190 2.61 11.25 5.73
C ASP A 190 3.01 12.55 5.02
N GLY A 191 2.23 12.97 4.02
CA GLY A 191 2.46 14.15 3.21
C GLY A 191 3.60 13.98 2.19
N ASP A 192 4.18 12.79 2.03
CA ASP A 192 5.12 12.49 0.96
C ASP A 192 4.37 11.97 -0.28
N PRO A 193 4.33 12.73 -1.39
CA PRO A 193 3.67 12.27 -2.61
C PRO A 193 4.30 10.99 -3.21
N CYS A 194 5.49 10.61 -2.76
CA CYS A 194 6.21 9.42 -3.21
C CYS A 194 5.96 8.17 -2.36
N THR A 195 5.04 8.23 -1.41
CA THR A 195 4.52 7.11 -0.65
C THR A 195 3.04 6.92 -0.98
N VAL A 196 2.61 5.66 -1.00
CA VAL A 196 1.22 5.28 -0.99
C VAL A 196 0.93 4.83 0.43
N ASP A 197 0.21 5.68 1.15
CA ASP A 197 -0.18 5.42 2.52
C ASP A 197 -1.42 4.55 2.57
N SER A 198 -1.34 3.54 3.41
CA SER A 198 -2.39 2.55 3.58
C SER A 198 -2.61 2.28 5.05
N CYS A 199 -3.88 2.14 5.42
CA CYS A 199 -4.22 1.57 6.71
C CYS A 199 -4.20 0.05 6.59
N VAL A 200 -3.28 -0.60 7.30
CA VAL A 200 -3.31 -2.06 7.41
C VAL A 200 -3.89 -2.44 8.77
N PRO A 201 -5.04 -3.14 8.83
CA PRO A 201 -5.65 -3.57 10.08
C PRO A 201 -4.62 -4.27 10.99
N HIS A 202 -4.64 -3.94 12.26
CA HIS A 202 -3.72 -4.40 13.31
C HIS A 202 -2.23 -4.03 13.12
N ARG A 203 -1.80 -3.56 11.93
CA ARG A 203 -0.45 -3.04 11.69
C ARG A 203 -0.39 -1.50 11.73
N GLY A 204 -1.53 -0.82 11.59
CA GLY A 204 -1.61 0.64 11.56
C GLY A 204 -1.14 1.22 10.22
N CYS A 205 -0.63 2.44 10.26
CA CYS A 205 -0.18 3.17 9.06
C CYS A 205 1.01 2.48 8.39
N MET A 206 0.86 2.19 7.10
CA MET A 206 1.94 1.68 6.26
C MET A 206 2.12 2.58 5.03
N SER A 207 3.29 3.20 4.96
CA SER A 207 3.73 4.04 3.84
C SER A 207 4.60 3.22 2.90
N THR A 208 4.07 2.90 1.72
CA THR A 208 4.79 2.09 0.72
C THR A 208 5.35 2.97 -0.39
N PRO A 209 6.62 2.82 -0.83
CA PRO A 209 7.16 3.66 -1.89
C PRO A 209 6.37 3.50 -3.20
N ALA A 210 6.01 4.62 -3.82
CA ALA A 210 5.39 4.62 -5.14
C ALA A 210 6.24 3.85 -6.16
N SER A 211 5.58 3.14 -7.07
CA SER A 211 6.21 2.24 -8.06
C SER A 211 6.03 2.77 -9.49
N GLY A 212 6.64 2.11 -10.47
CA GLY A 212 6.50 2.48 -11.88
C GLY A 212 6.83 3.95 -12.17
N PHE A 213 6.06 4.59 -13.06
CA PHE A 213 6.22 6.02 -13.35
C PHE A 213 5.78 6.93 -12.19
N ALA A 214 4.83 6.50 -11.36
CA ALA A 214 4.44 7.23 -10.14
C ALA A 214 5.65 7.46 -9.21
N SER A 215 6.59 6.50 -9.18
CA SER A 215 7.82 6.60 -8.39
C SER A 215 8.74 7.76 -8.76
N VAL A 216 8.61 8.33 -9.97
CA VAL A 216 9.43 9.45 -10.43
C VAL A 216 8.62 10.75 -10.54
N THR A 217 7.36 10.68 -10.98
CA THR A 217 6.49 11.87 -11.09
C THR A 217 6.16 12.43 -9.71
N CYS A 218 6.02 11.59 -8.69
CA CYS A 218 5.80 12.02 -7.31
C CYS A 218 6.85 13.02 -6.79
N THR A 219 8.10 12.90 -7.24
CA THR A 219 9.21 13.76 -6.79
C THR A 219 9.03 15.21 -7.21
N CYS A 220 8.17 15.46 -8.19
CA CYS A 220 7.79 16.76 -8.67
C CYS A 220 6.75 17.44 -7.77
N GLY A 221 5.93 16.66 -7.06
CA GLY A 221 4.94 17.15 -6.10
C GLY A 221 5.52 17.53 -4.74
N ARG A 222 6.80 17.20 -4.45
CA ARG A 222 7.43 17.52 -3.17
C ARG A 222 7.64 19.03 -3.02
N VAL A 223 7.10 19.57 -1.93
CA VAL A 223 7.42 20.92 -1.44
C VAL A 223 8.92 20.97 -1.14
N GLY A 224 9.59 22.03 -1.60
CA GLY A 224 11.05 22.14 -1.48
C GLY A 224 11.54 22.13 -0.03
N PRO A 225 12.85 21.91 0.20
CA PRO A 225 13.36 21.75 1.55
C PRO A 225 13.16 23.00 2.38
N VAL A 226 12.65 22.85 3.61
CA VAL A 226 12.47 23.96 4.57
C VAL A 226 13.77 24.73 4.80
N ALA A 227 14.92 24.04 4.76
CA ALA A 227 16.25 24.65 4.86
C ALA A 227 16.55 25.71 3.78
N CYS A 228 15.76 25.74 2.70
CA CYS A 228 15.86 26.69 1.59
C CYS A 228 14.78 27.78 1.60
N ALA A 229 13.81 27.75 2.54
CA ALA A 229 12.62 28.63 2.50
C ALA A 229 12.96 30.13 2.44
N ASP A 230 14.00 30.55 3.18
CA ASP A 230 14.40 31.96 3.27
C ASP A 230 15.58 32.33 2.34
N GLN A 231 15.91 31.49 1.37
CA GLN A 231 17.07 31.69 0.48
C GLN A 231 16.65 31.84 -0.97
N LEU A 232 17.28 32.81 -1.66
CA LEU A 232 17.14 32.99 -3.11
C LEU A 232 17.87 31.86 -3.84
N LEU A 233 17.10 30.85 -4.27
CA LEU A 233 17.63 29.77 -5.09
C LEU A 233 17.94 30.27 -6.51
N PRO A 234 19.09 29.91 -7.10
CA PRO A 234 19.36 30.17 -8.50
C PRO A 234 18.25 29.64 -9.42
N GLY A 235 17.62 30.49 -10.23
CA GLY A 235 16.52 30.09 -11.13
C GLY A 235 16.91 29.04 -12.18
N SER A 236 18.21 28.81 -12.40
CA SER A 236 18.72 27.71 -13.22
C SER A 236 18.42 26.33 -12.61
N ILE A 237 18.33 26.21 -11.28
CA ILE A 237 17.99 24.98 -10.58
C ILE A 237 16.50 24.69 -10.75
N GLY A 238 15.63 25.68 -10.50
CA GLY A 238 14.18 25.55 -10.66
C GLY A 238 13.79 25.10 -12.07
N ARG A 239 14.28 25.80 -13.09
CA ARG A 239 14.05 25.44 -14.51
C ARG A 239 14.51 24.04 -14.87
N ARG A 240 15.59 23.55 -14.26
CA ARG A 240 16.08 22.18 -14.51
C ARG A 240 15.24 21.13 -13.79
N LYS A 241 14.74 21.42 -12.58
CA LYS A 241 13.76 20.56 -11.88
C LYS A 241 12.48 20.46 -12.70
N GLU A 242 11.90 21.59 -13.13
CA GLU A 242 10.71 21.64 -13.99
C GLU A 242 10.92 20.85 -15.30
N ARG A 243 12.06 21.03 -15.95
CA ARG A 243 12.40 20.27 -17.16
C ARG A 243 12.53 18.77 -16.91
N ALA A 244 13.09 18.35 -15.77
CA ALA A 244 13.14 16.94 -15.41
C ALA A 244 11.73 16.39 -15.16
N CYS A 245 10.86 17.17 -14.52
CA CYS A 245 9.46 16.82 -14.28
C CYS A 245 8.67 16.65 -15.57
N GLY A 246 8.76 17.61 -16.50
CA GLY A 246 8.11 17.46 -17.80
C GLY A 246 8.61 16.23 -18.58
N LEU A 247 9.87 15.82 -18.42
CA LEU A 247 10.37 14.57 -19.00
C LEU A 247 9.81 13.32 -18.33
N PHE A 248 9.49 13.37 -17.02
CA PHE A 248 8.83 12.28 -16.32
C PHE A 248 7.37 12.16 -16.74
N ASP A 249 6.65 13.27 -16.81
CA ASP A 249 5.25 13.30 -17.26
C ASP A 249 5.13 12.84 -18.71
N ASP A 250 5.99 13.34 -19.58
CA ASP A 250 6.11 12.87 -20.96
C ASP A 250 6.40 11.35 -21.02
N ALA A 251 7.29 10.84 -20.17
CA ALA A 251 7.63 9.42 -20.16
C ALA A 251 6.48 8.55 -19.65
N ALA A 252 5.69 9.05 -18.69
CA ALA A 252 4.52 8.37 -18.15
C ALA A 252 3.36 8.35 -19.16
N GLY A 253 3.16 9.44 -19.91
CA GLY A 253 2.07 9.59 -20.88
C GLY A 253 2.29 8.92 -22.23
N THR A 254 3.36 8.14 -22.43
CA THR A 254 3.62 7.47 -23.70
C THR A 254 3.57 5.95 -23.60
N THR A 255 2.91 5.32 -24.57
CA THR A 255 2.86 3.87 -24.73
C THR A 255 4.11 3.31 -25.42
N ASP A 256 4.93 4.15 -26.06
CA ASP A 256 6.20 3.74 -26.69
C ASP A 256 7.29 3.60 -25.61
N ARG A 257 7.59 2.34 -25.28
CA ARG A 257 8.64 1.96 -24.32
C ARG A 257 10.01 2.56 -24.67
N THR A 258 10.37 2.62 -25.94
CA THR A 258 11.67 3.16 -26.38
C THR A 258 11.72 4.67 -26.16
N LEU A 259 10.61 5.36 -26.43
CA LEU A 259 10.48 6.78 -26.16
C LEU A 259 10.50 7.08 -24.66
N ALA A 260 9.78 6.30 -23.85
CA ALA A 260 9.79 6.41 -22.39
C ALA A 260 11.22 6.24 -21.82
N LEU A 261 11.94 5.20 -22.22
CA LEU A 261 13.34 4.97 -21.83
C LEU A 261 14.25 6.14 -22.25
N ARG A 262 14.06 6.71 -23.44
CA ARG A 262 14.83 7.86 -23.93
C ARG A 262 14.58 9.11 -23.09
N ARG A 263 13.32 9.37 -22.74
CA ARG A 263 12.88 10.49 -21.89
C ARG A 263 13.44 10.35 -20.47
N LEU A 264 13.33 9.17 -19.85
CA LEU A 264 13.92 8.88 -18.54
C LEU A 264 15.45 9.07 -18.52
N ARG A 265 16.18 8.58 -19.53
CA ARG A 265 17.64 8.82 -19.64
C ARG A 265 17.98 10.30 -19.75
N ARG A 266 17.15 11.09 -20.45
CA ARG A 266 17.34 12.54 -20.56
C ARG A 266 17.05 13.24 -19.23
N ALA A 267 16.05 12.79 -18.48
CA ALA A 267 15.75 13.29 -17.14
C ALA A 267 16.92 13.02 -16.17
N VAL A 268 17.45 11.80 -16.14
CA VAL A 268 18.63 11.43 -15.33
C VAL A 268 19.84 12.32 -15.61
N ARG A 269 20.14 12.59 -16.90
CA ARG A 269 21.22 13.53 -17.27
C ARG A 269 20.97 14.94 -16.74
N THR A 270 19.73 15.42 -16.88
CA THR A 270 19.33 16.76 -16.42
C THR A 270 19.47 16.89 -14.89
N LEU A 271 19.09 15.85 -14.14
CA LEU A 271 19.25 15.80 -12.69
C LEU A 271 20.73 15.73 -12.27
N LYS A 272 21.55 14.94 -12.96
CA LYS A 272 23.01 14.87 -12.71
C LYS A 272 23.70 16.22 -12.89
N GLU A 273 23.35 16.95 -13.95
CA GLU A 273 23.83 18.31 -14.18
C GLU A 273 23.39 19.26 -13.05
N SER A 274 22.12 19.15 -12.61
CA SER A 274 21.57 19.96 -11.51
C SER A 274 22.27 19.69 -10.18
N ILE A 275 22.54 18.42 -9.84
CA ILE A 275 23.31 18.02 -8.66
C ILE A 275 24.71 18.66 -8.67
N THR A 276 25.32 18.75 -9.85
CA THR A 276 26.65 19.37 -10.02
C THR A 276 26.58 20.89 -9.81
N ILE A 277 25.54 21.55 -10.33
CA ILE A 277 25.29 22.98 -10.14
C ILE A 277 25.07 23.29 -8.66
N VAL A 278 24.21 22.54 -7.97
CA VAL A 278 23.96 22.71 -6.53
C VAL A 278 25.25 22.54 -5.73
N SER A 279 26.08 21.55 -6.08
CA SER A 279 27.37 21.34 -5.42
C SER A 279 28.34 22.51 -5.59
N LYS A 280 28.30 23.20 -6.73
CA LYS A 280 29.09 24.43 -6.97
C LYS A 280 28.48 25.63 -6.23
N ALA A 281 27.15 25.77 -6.26
CA ALA A 281 26.44 26.85 -5.60
C ALA A 281 26.64 26.85 -4.06
N ARG A 282 26.79 25.67 -3.44
CA ARG A 282 27.14 25.55 -2.00
C ARG A 282 28.42 26.27 -1.59
N LYS A 283 29.33 26.57 -2.54
CA LYS A 283 30.57 27.25 -2.22
C LYS A 283 30.39 28.76 -2.08
N ASN A 284 29.51 29.38 -2.88
CA ASN A 284 29.46 30.84 -3.04
C ASN A 284 28.04 31.44 -3.15
N GLY A 285 26.95 30.68 -2.97
CA GLY A 285 25.60 31.20 -3.29
C GLY A 285 24.40 30.62 -2.54
N ILE A 286 24.53 29.49 -1.84
CA ILE A 286 23.46 28.93 -0.98
C ILE A 286 24.07 28.33 0.29
N SER A 287 23.30 28.28 1.37
CA SER A 287 23.78 27.72 2.64
C SER A 287 24.13 26.23 2.49
N GLY A 288 25.06 25.77 3.34
CA GLY A 288 25.45 24.37 3.39
C GLY A 288 24.26 23.44 3.62
N ALA A 289 23.31 23.84 4.49
CA ALA A 289 22.09 23.09 4.80
C ALA A 289 21.14 23.02 3.60
N CYS A 290 20.75 24.17 3.03
CA CYS A 290 19.88 24.22 1.85
C CYS A 290 20.46 23.42 0.68
N GLY A 291 21.72 23.68 0.33
CA GLY A 291 22.36 22.97 -0.78
C GLY A 291 22.59 21.48 -0.49
N GLY A 292 22.66 21.07 0.78
CA GLY A 292 22.68 19.66 1.17
C GLY A 292 21.35 18.99 0.91
N ALA A 293 20.26 19.58 1.41
CA ALA A 293 18.90 19.05 1.28
C ALA A 293 18.44 18.99 -0.18
N LEU A 294 18.63 20.07 -0.94
CA LEU A 294 18.31 20.13 -2.37
C LEU A 294 19.10 19.10 -3.18
N LYS A 295 20.38 18.89 -2.84
CA LYS A 295 21.19 17.84 -3.48
C LYS A 295 20.67 16.44 -3.14
N GLY A 296 20.13 16.25 -1.94
CA GLY A 296 19.44 15.02 -1.52
C GLY A 296 18.23 14.73 -2.39
N GLU A 297 17.31 15.69 -2.52
CA GLU A 297 16.10 15.53 -3.35
C GLU A 297 16.43 15.23 -4.82
N LEU A 298 17.36 15.97 -5.41
CA LEU A 298 17.76 15.74 -6.80
C LEU A 298 18.41 14.36 -7.01
N ARG A 299 19.13 13.84 -6.00
CA ARG A 299 19.68 12.48 -6.05
C ARG A 299 18.59 11.44 -5.91
N ASP A 300 17.66 11.60 -4.98
CA ASP A 300 16.54 10.67 -4.81
C ASP A 300 15.73 10.54 -6.10
N ALA A 301 15.36 11.66 -6.72
CA ALA A 301 14.67 11.65 -8.02
C ALA A 301 15.48 10.96 -9.13
N LYS A 302 16.80 11.17 -9.15
CA LYS A 302 17.70 10.55 -10.12
C LYS A 302 17.79 9.03 -9.88
N ASP A 303 17.94 8.59 -8.63
CA ASP A 303 18.06 7.18 -8.27
C ASP A 303 16.75 6.43 -8.53
N ARG A 304 15.58 7.06 -8.29
CA ARG A 304 14.26 6.53 -8.67
C ARG A 304 14.14 6.35 -10.19
N ALA A 305 14.57 7.33 -10.97
CA ALA A 305 14.58 7.23 -12.43
C ALA A 305 15.54 6.16 -12.96
N GLU A 306 16.71 5.99 -12.33
CA GLU A 306 17.65 4.91 -12.66
C GLU A 306 17.07 3.52 -12.33
N ARG A 307 16.36 3.37 -11.20
CA ARG A 307 15.65 2.13 -10.87
C ARG A 307 14.56 1.81 -11.90
N LEU A 308 13.75 2.80 -12.28
CA LEU A 308 12.71 2.64 -13.30
C LEU A 308 13.29 2.28 -14.68
N LEU A 309 14.45 2.86 -15.05
CA LEU A 309 15.17 2.46 -16.25
C LEU A 309 15.61 0.99 -16.20
N GLY A 310 16.01 0.50 -15.03
CA GLY A 310 16.37 -0.90 -14.81
C GLY A 310 15.18 -1.84 -15.00
N THR A 311 14.01 -1.50 -14.45
CA THR A 311 12.79 -2.31 -14.58
C THR A 311 12.27 -2.30 -16.02
N LEU A 312 12.22 -1.14 -16.68
CA LEU A 312 11.82 -1.00 -18.07
C LEU A 312 12.89 -1.44 -19.08
N GLY A 313 14.11 -1.73 -18.64
CA GLY A 313 15.19 -2.21 -19.50
C GLY A 313 15.22 -3.73 -19.67
N LYS A 314 14.59 -4.47 -18.76
CA LYS A 314 14.61 -5.94 -18.78
C LYS A 314 13.62 -6.49 -19.82
N PRO A 315 14.04 -7.37 -20.76
CA PRO A 315 13.11 -7.98 -21.69
C PRO A 315 12.02 -8.73 -20.90
N ARG A 316 10.76 -8.61 -21.33
CA ARG A 316 9.67 -9.45 -20.82
C ARG A 316 9.97 -10.85 -21.36
N GLY A 317 10.37 -11.75 -20.47
CA GLY A 317 10.63 -13.15 -20.79
C GLY A 317 9.35 -13.89 -21.16
#